data_AF-A0A519RWH4-F1
#
_entry.id   AF-A0A519RWH4-F1
#
_cell.length_a   1.000
_cell.length_b   1.000
_cell.length_c   1.000
_cell.angle_alpha   90.00
_cell.angle_beta   90.00
_cell.angle_gamma   90.00
#
_symmetry.space_group_name_H-M   'P 1'
#
loop_
_entity.id
_entity.type
_entity.pdbx_description
1 polymer ?
#
loop_
_entity_poly.entity_id
_entity_poly.type
_entity_poly.pdbx_seq_one_letter_code
_entity_poly.pdbx_strand_id
1 'polypeptide(L)'
;MLKNPILSSYQEQPQVWDEMFRTGGIRPEYQPFAAAIENLAGLEMTRKDELAKKLFMSQGITFTVYSSGEGIEKIFPFDIIPRIISNAEWLRIEAGIKQRLKALNIFLKDIYHQQFILKDSVVPAALVYSCPQFLREMMHVDVPHDVYTHVAGVDLIR
;
A
#
# COMPACT_ATOMS: atom_id res chain seq x y z
N MET A 1 5.69 28.68 16.33
CA MET A 1 4.59 29.10 15.42
C MET A 1 5.02 28.74 14.01
N LEU A 2 4.21 27.94 13.31
CA LEU A 2 4.44 27.57 11.91
C LEU A 2 4.43 28.87 11.08
N LYS A 3 5.54 29.21 10.43
CA LYS A 3 5.63 30.44 9.60
C LYS A 3 5.13 30.22 8.17
N ASN A 4 4.80 28.98 7.80
CA ASN A 4 4.40 28.63 6.45
C ASN A 4 2.88 28.78 6.24
N PRO A 5 2.42 29.63 5.29
CA PRO A 5 1.01 29.76 4.95
C PRO A 5 0.35 28.44 4.50
N ILE A 6 1.11 27.52 3.89
CA ILE A 6 0.62 26.22 3.39
C ILE A 6 0.18 25.30 4.55
N LEU A 7 0.97 25.25 5.62
CA LEU A 7 0.68 24.39 6.77
C LEU A 7 -0.23 25.07 7.80
N SER A 8 -0.28 26.41 7.80
CA SER A 8 -1.10 27.17 8.75
C SER A 8 -2.61 27.03 8.55
N SER A 9 -3.04 26.64 7.34
CA SER A 9 -4.45 26.37 7.01
C SER A 9 -4.86 24.91 7.24
N TYR A 10 -3.90 24.04 7.56
CA TYR A 10 -4.17 22.63 7.81
C TYR A 10 -4.92 22.46 9.13
N GLN A 11 -6.04 21.73 9.09
CA GLN A 11 -6.86 21.43 10.27
C GLN A 11 -6.64 19.98 10.67
N GLU A 12 -5.94 19.78 11.78
CA GLU A 12 -5.77 18.46 12.39
C GLU A 12 -7.12 17.88 12.80
N GLN A 13 -7.34 16.59 12.51
CA GLN A 13 -8.54 15.87 12.95
C GLN A 13 -8.28 15.16 14.29
N PRO A 14 -8.95 15.52 15.40
CA PRO A 14 -8.58 15.06 16.74
C PRO A 14 -8.65 13.54 16.98
N GLN A 15 -9.41 12.81 16.17
CA GLN A 15 -9.65 11.37 16.32
C GLN A 15 -8.96 10.51 15.27
N VAL A 16 -8.16 11.12 14.38
CA VAL A 16 -7.48 10.43 13.28
C VAL A 16 -5.98 10.55 13.47
N TRP A 17 -5.26 9.45 13.22
CA TRP A 17 -3.81 9.50 13.22
C TRP A 17 -3.30 10.30 12.03
N ASP A 18 -2.62 11.41 12.31
CA ASP A 18 -1.92 12.21 11.31
C ASP A 18 -0.44 11.79 11.23
N GLU A 19 0.04 11.51 10.01
CA GLU A 19 1.42 11.10 9.75
C GLU A 19 2.41 12.27 9.89
N MET A 20 1.99 13.51 9.68
CA MET A 20 2.82 14.71 9.75
C MET A 20 2.69 15.42 11.11
N PHE A 21 1.48 15.54 11.65
CA PHE A 21 1.18 16.26 12.87
C PHE A 21 0.96 15.33 14.08
N ARG A 22 1.24 15.87 15.27
CA ARG A 22 0.89 15.28 16.56
C ARG A 22 0.57 16.38 17.55
N THR A 23 0.00 16.01 18.70
CA THR A 23 -0.15 16.95 19.83
C THR A 23 1.19 17.60 20.16
N GLY A 24 1.29 18.92 19.93
CA GLY A 24 2.51 19.69 20.15
C GLY A 24 3.36 20.00 18.90
N GLY A 25 2.91 19.63 17.69
CA GLY A 25 3.49 20.09 16.42
C GLY A 25 3.87 18.97 15.44
N ILE A 26 4.77 19.28 14.50
CA ILE A 26 5.19 18.35 13.43
C ILE A 26 6.07 17.23 13.99
N ARG A 27 5.83 16.00 13.52
CA ARG A 27 6.61 14.81 13.89
C ARG A 27 8.05 14.87 13.38
N PRO A 28 9.04 14.32 14.10
CA PRO A 28 10.45 14.37 13.72
C PRO A 28 10.73 13.88 12.29
N GLU A 29 10.04 12.83 11.85
CA GLU A 29 10.18 12.21 10.53
C GLU A 29 9.79 13.18 9.41
N TYR A 30 8.86 14.09 9.68
CA TYR A 30 8.37 15.09 8.74
C TYR A 30 9.06 16.45 8.86
N GLN A 31 9.90 16.69 9.87
CA GLN A 31 10.60 17.97 10.04
C GLN A 31 11.46 18.36 8.81
N PRO A 32 12.26 17.46 8.20
CA PRO A 32 13.04 17.81 7.01
C PRO A 32 12.15 18.20 5.82
N PHE A 33 11.04 17.48 5.65
CA PHE A 33 10.05 17.78 4.62
C PHE A 33 9.38 19.13 4.86
N ALA A 34 8.93 19.37 6.10
CA ALA A 34 8.32 20.63 6.51
C ALA A 34 9.25 21.82 6.29
N ALA A 35 10.53 21.70 6.64
CA ALA A 35 11.55 22.72 6.39
C ALA A 35 11.79 22.95 4.88
N ALA A 36 11.77 21.88 4.07
CA ALA A 36 11.92 21.98 2.62
C ALA A 36 10.76 22.73 1.96
N ILE A 37 9.53 22.57 2.47
CA ILE A 37 8.36 23.29 1.98
C ILE A 37 8.12 24.65 2.67
N GLU A 38 8.78 24.93 3.79
CA GLU A 38 8.63 26.18 4.56
C GLU A 38 8.93 27.43 3.72
N ASN A 39 9.89 27.33 2.80
CA ASN A 39 10.29 28.44 1.93
C ASN A 39 9.61 28.43 0.55
N LEU A 40 8.69 27.50 0.29
CA LEU A 40 7.96 27.44 -0.97
C LEU A 40 6.74 28.37 -0.91
N ALA A 41 6.64 29.28 -1.88
CA ALA A 41 5.40 30.03 -2.10
C ALA A 41 4.29 29.07 -2.56
N GLY A 42 3.04 29.30 -2.15
CA GLY A 42 1.90 28.45 -2.56
C GLY A 42 1.79 28.28 -4.07
N LEU A 43 2.12 29.32 -4.85
CA LEU A 43 2.15 29.26 -6.32
C LEU A 43 3.16 28.24 -6.86
N GLU A 44 4.31 28.08 -6.21
CA GLU A 44 5.32 27.08 -6.60
C GLU A 44 4.83 25.66 -6.32
N MET A 45 3.99 25.47 -5.31
CA MET A 45 3.38 24.17 -5.01
C MET A 45 2.39 23.76 -6.09
N THR A 46 1.51 24.67 -6.52
CA THR A 46 0.62 24.46 -7.67
C THR A 46 1.41 24.18 -8.94
N ARG A 47 2.49 24.92 -9.19
CA ARG A 47 3.35 24.68 -10.36
C ARG A 47 3.99 23.29 -10.34
N LYS A 48 4.41 22.81 -9.17
CA LYS A 48 4.96 21.45 -8.99
C LYS A 48 3.90 20.37 -9.23
N ASP A 49 2.67 20.57 -8.76
CA ASP A 49 1.54 19.66 -9.03
C ASP A 49 1.23 19.58 -10.53
N GLU A 50 1.12 20.72 -11.23
CA GLU A 50 0.90 20.75 -12.68
C GLU A 50 2.04 20.09 -13.47
N LEU A 51 3.28 20.31 -13.04
CA LEU A 51 4.45 19.69 -13.66
C LEU A 51 4.44 18.17 -13.45
N ALA A 52 4.10 17.70 -12.25
CA ALA A 52 3.96 16.28 -11.97
C ALA A 52 2.88 15.64 -12.86
N LYS A 53 1.70 16.26 -12.98
CA LYS A 53 0.63 15.78 -13.87
C LYS A 53 1.08 15.67 -15.33
N LYS A 54 1.78 16.69 -15.86
CA LYS A 54 2.34 16.67 -17.22
C LYS A 54 3.38 15.57 -17.40
N LEU A 55 4.25 15.36 -16.40
CA LEU A 55 5.25 14.29 -16.42
C LEU A 55 4.58 12.91 -16.49
N PHE A 56 3.57 12.66 -15.66
CA PHE A 56 2.83 11.39 -15.66
C PHE A 56 2.15 11.12 -17.01
N MET A 57 1.52 12.14 -17.63
CA MET A 57 0.98 12.02 -18.99
C MET A 57 2.08 11.66 -20.00
N SER A 58 3.20 12.40 -19.98
CA SER A 58 4.28 12.21 -20.96
C SER A 58 4.99 10.85 -20.84
N GLN A 59 4.96 10.24 -19.66
CA GLN A 59 5.55 8.92 -19.37
C GLN A 59 4.56 7.77 -19.57
N GLY A 60 3.31 8.06 -19.98
CA GLY A 60 2.28 7.03 -20.17
C GLY A 60 1.82 6.38 -18.86
N ILE A 61 1.95 7.07 -17.73
CA ILE A 61 1.40 6.62 -16.43
C ILE A 61 -0.09 7.00 -16.40
N THR A 62 -0.86 6.33 -17.27
CA THR A 62 -2.29 6.51 -17.43
C THR A 62 -3.04 5.23 -17.04
N PHE A 63 -4.30 5.37 -16.65
CA PHE A 63 -5.21 4.24 -16.48
C PHE A 63 -6.42 4.43 -17.39
N THR A 64 -6.89 3.33 -17.98
CA THR A 64 -8.06 3.33 -18.84
C THR A 64 -9.32 3.32 -17.99
N VAL A 65 -10.14 4.37 -18.09
CA VAL A 65 -11.47 4.36 -17.47
C VAL A 65 -12.46 3.79 -18.47
N TYR A 66 -12.88 2.54 -18.26
CA TYR A 66 -13.95 1.92 -19.03
C TYR A 66 -15.32 2.42 -18.54
N SER A 67 -15.59 3.73 -18.61
CA SER A 67 -16.89 4.27 -18.16
C SER A 67 -17.92 4.47 -19.28
N SER A 68 -17.58 4.33 -20.56
CA SER A 68 -18.55 4.63 -21.64
C SER A 68 -18.14 4.16 -23.05
N GLY A 69 -17.41 3.06 -23.20
CA GLY A 69 -17.04 2.51 -24.53
C GLY A 69 -15.93 3.27 -25.28
N GLU A 70 -15.66 4.52 -24.92
CA GLU A 70 -14.44 5.24 -25.28
C GLU A 70 -13.40 5.02 -24.17
N GLY A 71 -12.26 4.42 -24.52
CA GLY A 71 -11.14 4.21 -23.61
C GLY A 71 -10.41 5.52 -23.33
N ILE A 72 -11.05 6.41 -22.57
CA ILE A 72 -10.46 7.69 -22.17
C ILE A 72 -9.34 7.39 -21.17
N GLU A 73 -8.10 7.66 -21.58
CA GLU A 73 -6.94 7.62 -20.69
C GLU A 73 -7.02 8.76 -19.68
N LYS A 74 -7.05 8.41 -18.39
CA LYS A 74 -6.90 9.39 -17.31
C LYS A 74 -5.54 9.25 -16.65
N ILE A 75 -5.01 10.37 -16.19
CA ILE A 75 -3.78 10.41 -15.39
C ILE A 75 -4.07 9.75 -14.05
N PHE A 76 -3.18 8.87 -13.62
CA PHE A 76 -3.23 8.33 -12.27
C PHE A 76 -3.25 9.48 -11.24
N PRO A 77 -4.20 9.52 -10.28
CA PRO A 77 -4.21 10.58 -9.27
C PRO A 77 -2.89 10.54 -8.50
N PHE A 78 -2.16 11.66 -8.51
CA PHE A 78 -0.86 11.78 -7.87
C PHE A 78 -0.87 12.91 -6.86
N ASP A 79 -0.35 12.64 -5.67
CA ASP A 79 -0.14 13.63 -4.62
C ASP A 79 1.36 13.90 -4.49
N ILE A 80 1.73 15.18 -4.44
CA ILE A 80 3.11 15.64 -4.29
C ILE A 80 3.58 15.61 -2.83
N ILE A 81 2.68 15.41 -1.86
CA ILE A 81 2.98 15.22 -0.46
C ILE A 81 3.28 13.74 -0.20
N PRO A 82 4.53 13.37 0.15
CA PRO A 82 4.88 11.98 0.36
C PRO A 82 4.34 11.45 1.69
N ARG A 83 4.00 10.15 1.69
CA ARG A 83 3.89 9.38 2.93
C ARG A 83 5.28 8.91 3.35
N ILE A 84 5.83 9.55 4.37
CA ILE A 84 7.17 9.25 4.88
C ILE A 84 7.07 8.07 5.85
N ILE A 85 7.79 6.98 5.55
CA ILE A 85 7.91 5.81 6.42
C ILE A 85 9.36 5.76 6.91
N SER A 86 9.55 5.76 8.23
CA SER A 86 10.89 5.69 8.80
C SER A 86 11.53 4.31 8.55
N ASN A 87 12.86 4.24 8.55
CA ASN A 87 13.57 2.97 8.40
C ASN A 87 13.17 1.95 9.48
N ALA A 88 13.01 2.40 10.73
CA ALA A 88 12.61 1.52 11.84
C ALA A 88 11.20 0.95 11.64
N GLU A 89 10.26 1.78 11.17
CA GLU A 89 8.89 1.34 10.83
C GLU A 89 8.91 0.39 9.63
N TRP A 90 9.66 0.70 8.58
CA TRP A 90 9.77 -0.14 7.40
C TRP A 90 10.35 -1.52 7.72
N LEU A 91 11.41 -1.61 8.54
CA LEU A 91 11.98 -2.89 8.96
C LEU A 91 10.95 -3.79 9.66
N ARG A 92 10.06 -3.20 10.46
CA ARG A 92 8.98 -3.94 11.11
C ARG A 92 7.93 -4.41 10.11
N ILE A 93 7.51 -3.53 9.20
CA ILE A 93 6.55 -3.84 8.13
C ILE A 93 7.09 -4.97 7.24
N GLU A 94 8.32 -4.82 6.75
CA GLU A 94 8.98 -5.77 5.87
C GLU A 94 9.07 -7.17 6.53
N ALA A 95 9.49 -7.24 7.79
CA ALA A 95 9.56 -8.48 8.53
C ALA A 95 8.18 -9.14 8.67
N GLY A 96 7.13 -8.36 8.93
CA GLY A 96 5.75 -8.84 9.02
C GLY A 96 5.24 -9.38 7.67
N ILE A 97 5.50 -8.68 6.57
CA ILE A 97 5.12 -9.12 5.22
C ILE A 97 5.83 -10.42 4.86
N LYS A 98 7.15 -10.51 5.09
CA LYS A 98 7.94 -11.74 4.85
C LYS A 98 7.40 -12.92 5.65
N GLN A 99 7.08 -12.71 6.92
CA GLN A 99 6.47 -13.74 7.78
C GLN A 99 5.13 -14.20 7.21
N ARG A 100 4.25 -13.26 6.84
CA ARG A 100 2.91 -13.56 6.30
C ARG A 100 2.98 -14.34 4.99
N LEU A 101 3.84 -13.94 4.04
CA LEU A 101 3.99 -14.63 2.76
C LEU A 101 4.58 -16.03 2.92
N LYS A 102 5.49 -16.22 3.87
CA LYS A 102 5.99 -17.55 4.21
C LYS A 102 4.86 -18.45 4.72
N ALA A 103 4.05 -17.94 5.65
CA ALA A 103 2.91 -18.69 6.20
C ALA A 103 1.88 -19.03 5.11
N LEU A 104 1.58 -18.08 4.20
CA LEU A 104 0.65 -18.29 3.09
C LEU A 104 1.14 -19.37 2.11
N ASN A 105 2.43 -19.39 1.76
CA ASN A 105 2.97 -20.43 0.88
C ASN A 105 2.90 -21.82 1.53
N ILE A 106 3.24 -21.92 2.83
CA ILE A 106 3.13 -23.17 3.58
C ILE A 106 1.66 -23.61 3.68
N PHE A 107 0.74 -22.69 3.93
CA PHE A 107 -0.70 -22.95 3.97
C PHE A 107 -1.19 -23.49 2.61
N LEU A 108 -0.85 -22.84 1.51
CA LEU A 108 -1.25 -23.29 0.17
C LEU A 108 -0.69 -24.68 -0.15
N LYS A 109 0.58 -24.94 0.18
CA LYS A 109 1.16 -26.28 0.05
C LYS A 109 0.34 -27.31 0.82
N ASP A 110 0.07 -27.04 2.09
CA ASP A 110 -0.66 -27.97 2.95
C ASP A 110 -2.08 -28.23 2.44
N ILE A 111 -2.82 -27.18 2.06
CA ILE A 111 -4.19 -27.30 1.53
C ILE A 111 -4.24 -28.18 0.27
N TYR A 112 -3.26 -28.05 -0.64
CA TYR A 112 -3.21 -28.85 -1.86
C TYR A 112 -2.55 -30.23 -1.68
N HIS A 113 -2.05 -30.56 -0.48
CA HIS A 113 -1.37 -31.82 -0.22
C HIS A 113 -1.88 -32.53 1.04
N GLN A 114 -1.18 -32.40 2.17
CA GLN A 114 -1.40 -33.22 3.36
C GLN A 114 -2.58 -32.76 4.21
N GLN A 115 -2.99 -31.50 4.08
CA GLN A 115 -4.14 -30.88 4.75
C GLN A 115 -4.09 -31.05 6.27
N PHE A 116 -2.91 -30.94 6.86
CA PHE A 116 -2.71 -31.01 8.31
C PHE A 116 -3.54 -29.94 9.02
N ILE A 117 -3.56 -28.71 8.51
CA ILE A 117 -4.31 -27.59 9.13
C ILE A 117 -5.82 -27.84 9.19
N LEU A 118 -6.36 -28.66 8.28
CA LEU A 118 -7.76 -29.07 8.27
C LEU A 118 -8.00 -30.25 9.21
N LYS A 119 -7.10 -31.25 9.20
CA LYS A 119 -7.15 -32.43 10.08
C LYS A 119 -7.05 -32.05 11.55
N ASP A 120 -6.19 -31.08 11.85
CA ASP A 120 -5.99 -30.51 13.18
C ASP A 120 -7.10 -29.52 13.57
N SER A 121 -8.07 -29.28 12.68
CA SER A 121 -9.23 -28.39 12.91
C SER A 121 -8.88 -26.94 13.23
N VAL A 122 -7.66 -26.49 12.88
CA VAL A 122 -7.25 -25.08 13.01
C VAL A 122 -7.97 -24.20 11.99
N VAL A 123 -8.18 -24.71 10.78
CA VAL A 123 -9.03 -24.08 9.76
C VAL A 123 -10.18 -25.02 9.42
N PRO A 124 -11.45 -24.57 9.47
CA PRO A 124 -12.58 -25.37 9.05
C PRO A 124 -12.50 -25.75 7.57
N ALA A 125 -12.58 -27.04 7.27
CA ALA A 125 -12.56 -27.56 5.89
C ALA A 125 -13.63 -26.92 4.99
N ALA A 126 -14.80 -26.59 5.56
CA ALA A 126 -15.88 -25.93 4.84
C ALA A 126 -15.42 -24.60 4.22
N LEU A 127 -14.62 -23.78 4.92
CA LEU A 127 -14.15 -22.49 4.40
C LEU A 127 -13.24 -22.64 3.18
N VAL A 128 -12.47 -23.73 3.12
CA VAL A 128 -11.58 -24.00 1.99
C VAL A 128 -12.38 -24.57 0.82
N TYR A 129 -13.17 -25.62 1.04
CA TYR A 129 -13.86 -26.32 -0.04
C TYR A 129 -15.07 -25.59 -0.60
N SER A 130 -15.66 -24.63 0.13
CA SER A 130 -16.70 -23.75 -0.41
C SER A 130 -16.14 -22.54 -1.17
N CYS A 131 -14.83 -22.30 -1.11
CA CYS A 131 -14.19 -21.16 -1.77
C CYS A 131 -14.21 -21.36 -3.29
N PRO A 132 -14.80 -20.45 -4.09
CA PRO A 132 -14.82 -20.57 -5.54
C PRO A 132 -13.42 -20.54 -6.18
N GLN A 133 -12.43 -20.00 -5.48
CA GLN A 133 -11.04 -19.91 -5.92
C GLN A 133 -10.20 -21.14 -5.55
N PHE A 134 -10.76 -22.12 -4.84
CA PHE A 134 -10.09 -23.39 -4.60
C PHE A 134 -10.09 -24.25 -5.87
N LEU A 135 -8.91 -24.62 -6.34
CA LEU A 135 -8.74 -25.39 -7.58
C LEU A 135 -8.45 -26.86 -7.26
N ARG A 136 -9.41 -27.74 -7.52
CA ARG A 136 -9.26 -29.19 -7.25
C ARG A 136 -8.14 -29.81 -8.08
N GLU A 137 -7.87 -29.24 -9.25
CA GLU A 137 -6.84 -29.63 -10.20
C GLU A 137 -5.43 -29.43 -9.66
N MET A 138 -5.26 -28.56 -8.65
CA MET A 138 -3.97 -28.32 -7.99
C MET A 138 -3.65 -29.34 -6.90
N MET A 139 -4.58 -30.24 -6.56
CA MET A 139 -4.34 -31.28 -5.57
C MET A 139 -3.18 -32.18 -5.99
N HIS A 140 -2.19 -32.33 -5.11
CA HIS A 140 -0.98 -33.13 -5.31
C HIS A 140 -0.09 -32.66 -6.47
N VAL A 141 -0.24 -31.41 -6.92
CA VAL A 141 0.67 -30.80 -7.89
C VAL A 141 1.89 -30.24 -7.16
N ASP A 142 3.06 -30.82 -7.44
CA ASP A 142 4.34 -30.30 -7.01
C ASP A 142 4.72 -29.06 -7.84
N VAL A 143 4.72 -27.90 -7.20
CA VAL A 143 5.19 -26.65 -7.81
C VAL A 143 6.69 -26.46 -7.58
N PRO A 144 7.42 -25.81 -8.50
CA PRO A 144 8.84 -25.55 -8.31
C PRO A 144 9.12 -24.84 -6.98
N HIS A 145 10.06 -25.41 -6.22
CA HIS A 145 10.53 -24.87 -4.93
C HIS A 145 9.44 -24.67 -3.86
N ASP A 146 8.26 -25.30 -4.00
CA ASP A 146 7.12 -25.11 -3.10
C ASP A 146 6.61 -23.64 -3.02
N VAL A 147 6.85 -22.85 -4.07
CA VAL A 147 6.40 -21.45 -4.14
C VAL A 147 5.10 -21.37 -4.92
N TYR A 148 4.01 -21.05 -4.22
CA TYR A 148 2.69 -20.83 -4.81
C TYR A 148 2.46 -19.35 -5.12
N THR A 149 2.88 -18.46 -4.21
CA THR A 149 2.72 -17.00 -4.35
C THR A 149 4.09 -16.38 -4.61
N HIS A 150 4.43 -16.23 -5.89
CA HIS A 150 5.70 -15.65 -6.35
C HIS A 150 5.75 -14.12 -6.16
N VAL A 151 4.61 -13.46 -6.38
CA VAL A 151 4.44 -12.02 -6.22
C VAL A 151 3.17 -11.78 -5.42
N ALA A 152 3.23 -10.86 -4.46
CA ALA A 152 2.09 -10.48 -3.65
C ALA A 152 2.06 -8.98 -3.42
N GLY A 153 0.91 -8.37 -3.66
CA GLY A 153 0.56 -7.07 -3.08
C GLY A 153 0.00 -7.28 -1.67
N VAL A 154 0.44 -6.46 -0.72
CA VAL A 154 -0.08 -6.49 0.65
C VAL A 154 -0.55 -5.10 1.02
N ASP A 155 -1.86 -4.96 1.12
CA ASP A 155 -2.50 -3.71 1.52
C ASP A 155 -2.42 -3.56 3.04
N LEU A 156 -1.93 -2.41 3.50
CA LEU A 156 -1.75 -2.07 4.90
C LEU A 156 -2.45 -0.77 5.22
N ILE A 157 -3.20 -0.77 6.32
CA ILE A 157 -3.80 0.41 6.93
C ILE A 157 -3.09 0.71 8.24
N ARG A 158 -3.10 1.99 8.62
CA ARG A 158 -2.64 2.46 9.94
C ARG A 158 -3.84 3.00 10.71
#